data_AF-A0A1S3CWM4-F1
#
_entry.id   AF-A0A1S3CWM4-F1
#
_cell.length_a   1.000
_cell.length_b   1.000
_cell.length_c   1.000
_cell.angle_alpha   90.00
_cell.angle_beta   90.00
_cell.angle_gamma   90.00
#
_symmetry.space_group_name_H-M   'P 1'
#
loop_
_entity.id
_entity.type
_entity.pdbx_description
1 polymer ?
#
loop_
_entity_poly.entity_id
_entity_poly.type
_entity_poly.pdbx_seq_one_letter_code
_entity_poly.pdbx_strand_id
1 'polypeptide(L)'
;MSGFVRNLFGPYQIYDTPDHEDLIPKLLFVEKWTVYFSGSIAAVNYIMQRPRPKGSVQIFRHVFKHVGPAVATSAFFVGTLFASSHLRGKKDDEWNSFNATLASGALLHHIIGGPWTFVNYTLFVGLCTNLFKQSAINNWTMIDQEALKNAQAPAPLTGPYFFDWSVRKEYPPKWVNADDLEKNKTNQ
;
A
#
# COMPACT_ATOMS: atom_id res chain seq x y z
N MET A 1 27.49 3.27 13.81
CA MET A 1 26.15 3.89 13.68
C MET A 1 25.14 2.89 14.23
N SER A 2 24.36 3.28 15.24
CA SER A 2 23.44 2.38 15.96
C SER A 2 22.39 1.77 15.02
N GLY A 3 22.05 0.48 15.23
CA GLY A 3 21.10 -0.27 14.39
C GLY A 3 19.74 0.42 14.18
N PHE A 4 19.37 1.34 15.08
CA PHE A 4 18.17 2.17 14.99
C PHE A 4 18.09 3.01 13.70
N VAL A 5 19.18 3.69 13.30
CA VAL A 5 19.16 4.57 12.11
C VAL A 5 19.11 3.76 10.82
N ARG A 6 19.74 2.57 10.81
CA ARG A 6 19.73 1.67 9.66
C ARG A 6 18.35 1.04 9.45
N ASN A 7 17.59 0.76 10.52
CA ASN A 7 16.23 0.23 10.41
C ASN A 7 15.20 1.30 10.05
N LEU A 8 15.45 2.58 10.37
CA LEU A 8 14.53 3.67 10.06
C LEU A 8 14.51 4.02 8.56
N PHE A 9 15.65 3.89 7.88
CA PHE A 9 15.81 4.27 6.47
C PHE A 9 16.28 3.14 5.53
N GLY A 10 16.64 1.97 6.07
CA GLY A 10 16.98 0.78 5.29
C GLY A 10 15.77 -0.08 4.92
N PRO A 11 15.97 -1.16 4.13
CA PRO A 11 14.92 -2.10 3.78
C PRO A 11 14.59 -2.99 4.98
N TYR A 12 13.79 -2.48 5.91
CA TYR A 12 13.18 -3.30 6.97
C TYR A 12 11.96 -4.01 6.40
N GLN A 13 11.86 -5.33 6.54
CA GLN A 13 10.63 -6.07 6.23
C GLN A 13 9.90 -6.41 7.51
N ILE A 14 8.59 -6.13 7.54
CA ILE A 14 7.75 -6.30 8.73
C ILE A 14 7.72 -7.74 9.25
N TYR A 15 7.94 -8.73 8.39
CA TYR A 15 7.88 -10.15 8.70
C TYR A 15 9.25 -10.82 8.95
N ASP A 16 10.36 -10.05 8.95
CA ASP A 16 11.69 -10.62 9.23
C ASP A 16 11.85 -11.11 10.67
N THR A 17 11.04 -10.56 11.59
CA THR A 17 11.05 -10.89 13.02
C THR A 17 9.65 -11.31 13.48
N PRO A 18 9.52 -12.22 14.46
CA PRO A 18 8.23 -12.70 14.93
C PRO A 18 7.40 -11.57 15.57
N ASP A 19 6.07 -11.69 15.60
CA ASP A 19 5.14 -10.59 15.94
C ASP A 19 5.38 -9.89 17.30
N HIS A 20 5.97 -10.61 18.26
CA HIS A 20 6.28 -10.14 19.61
C HIS A 20 7.70 -9.56 19.76
N GLU A 21 8.45 -9.41 18.67
CA GLU A 21 9.76 -8.80 18.64
C GLU A 21 9.73 -7.50 17.82
N ASP A 22 10.65 -6.58 18.14
CA ASP A 22 10.85 -5.30 17.43
C ASP A 22 9.61 -4.41 17.33
N LEU A 23 8.94 -4.17 18.47
CA LEU A 23 7.75 -3.30 18.52
C LEU A 23 7.99 -1.92 17.90
N ILE A 24 9.05 -1.22 18.29
CA ILE A 24 9.31 0.16 17.84
C ILE A 24 9.68 0.22 16.35
N PRO A 25 10.62 -0.61 15.83
CA PRO A 25 10.88 -0.66 14.39
C PRO A 25 9.64 -1.00 13.54
N LYS A 26 8.83 -1.98 13.96
CA LYS A 26 7.58 -2.34 13.25
C LYS A 26 6.58 -1.21 13.27
N LEU A 27 6.41 -0.58 14.44
CA LEU A 27 5.54 0.57 14.58
C LEU A 27 5.95 1.68 13.62
N LEU A 28 7.24 2.05 13.60
CA LEU A 28 7.73 3.12 12.71
C LEU A 28 7.62 2.75 11.23
N PHE A 29 7.85 1.48 10.87
CA PHE A 29 7.65 1.00 9.51
C PHE A 29 6.19 1.11 9.08
N VAL A 30 5.26 0.63 9.91
CA VAL A 30 3.81 0.70 9.65
C VAL A 30 3.37 2.16 9.57
N GLU A 31 3.74 2.99 10.54
CA GLU A 31 3.37 4.40 10.61
C GLU A 31 3.85 5.18 9.39
N LYS A 32 5.06 4.91 8.90
CA LYS A 32 5.57 5.51 7.67
C LYS A 32 4.59 5.28 6.52
N TRP A 33 4.21 4.03 6.24
CA TRP A 33 3.26 3.70 5.18
C TRP A 33 1.86 4.25 5.45
N THR A 34 1.39 4.18 6.71
CA THR A 34 0.10 4.76 7.12
C THR A 34 0.04 6.24 6.79
N VAL A 35 1.07 7.03 7.13
CA VAL A 35 1.14 8.46 6.84
C VAL A 35 1.18 8.71 5.33
N TYR A 36 1.94 7.92 4.55
CA TYR A 36 1.95 8.05 3.10
C TYR A 36 0.57 7.82 2.46
N PHE A 37 -0.10 6.72 2.80
CA PHE A 37 -1.41 6.40 2.22
C PHE A 37 -2.52 7.34 2.72
N SER A 38 -2.61 7.57 4.04
CA SER A 38 -3.62 8.47 4.61
C SER A 38 -3.41 9.93 4.20
N GLY A 39 -2.15 10.37 4.08
CA GLY A 39 -1.80 11.69 3.56
C GLY A 39 -2.19 11.86 2.10
N SER A 40 -2.00 10.81 1.29
CA SER A 40 -2.45 10.81 -0.12
C SER A 40 -3.97 10.91 -0.22
N ILE A 41 -4.72 10.17 0.60
CA ILE A 41 -6.18 10.26 0.68
C ILE A 41 -6.61 11.66 1.12
N ALA A 42 -5.95 12.23 2.12
CA ALA A 42 -6.24 13.59 2.60
C ALA A 42 -6.02 14.64 1.50
N ALA A 43 -4.97 14.48 0.70
CA ALA A 43 -4.65 15.35 -0.44
C ALA A 43 -5.71 15.24 -1.55
N VAL A 44 -6.12 14.03 -1.91
CA VAL A 44 -7.21 13.80 -2.88
C VAL A 44 -8.50 14.43 -2.37
N ASN A 45 -8.88 14.18 -1.12
CA ASN A 45 -10.06 14.78 -0.50
C ASN A 45 -10.00 16.31 -0.48
N TYR A 46 -8.84 16.90 -0.20
CA TYR A 46 -8.66 18.36 -0.24
C TYR A 46 -8.93 18.93 -1.64
N ILE A 47 -8.47 18.27 -2.69
CA ILE A 47 -8.66 18.72 -4.09
C ILE A 47 -10.13 18.63 -4.50
N MET A 48 -10.80 17.53 -4.12
CA MET A 48 -12.18 17.22 -4.48
C MET A 48 -13.22 17.99 -3.66
N GLN A 49 -12.88 18.39 -2.43
CA GLN A 49 -13.81 19.09 -1.54
C GLN A 49 -14.17 20.48 -2.07
N ARG A 50 -15.47 20.78 -2.08
CA ARG A 50 -16.01 22.12 -2.36
C ARG A 50 -16.98 22.53 -1.25
N PRO A 51 -16.80 23.70 -0.62
CA PRO A 51 -15.68 24.64 -0.78
C PRO A 51 -14.36 24.09 -0.21
N ARG A 52 -13.23 24.48 -0.80
CA ARG A 52 -11.89 24.08 -0.31
C ARG A 52 -11.57 24.81 1.00
N PRO A 53 -10.96 24.13 2.00
CA PRO A 53 -10.50 24.80 3.21
C PRO A 53 -9.42 25.83 2.86
N LYS A 54 -9.51 27.03 3.44
CA LYS A 54 -8.61 28.15 3.14
C LYS A 54 -7.77 28.51 4.36
N GLY A 55 -6.48 28.75 4.14
CA GLY A 55 -5.53 29.11 5.19
C GLY A 55 -4.88 27.91 5.87
N SER A 56 -3.66 28.12 6.38
CA SER A 56 -2.78 27.05 6.87
C SER A 56 -3.40 26.21 7.98
N VAL A 57 -4.13 26.84 8.91
CA VAL A 57 -4.77 26.15 10.05
C VAL A 57 -5.89 25.22 9.59
N GLN A 58 -6.72 25.64 8.63
CA GLN A 58 -7.83 24.81 8.14
C GLN A 58 -7.32 23.63 7.30
N ILE A 59 -6.27 23.86 6.49
CA ILE A 59 -5.59 22.81 5.73
C ILE A 59 -4.99 21.78 6.69
N PHE A 60 -4.27 22.24 7.72
CA PHE A 60 -3.67 21.35 8.70
C PHE A 60 -4.74 20.52 9.44
N ARG A 61 -5.83 21.15 9.88
CA ARG A 61 -6.96 20.46 10.50
C ARG A 61 -7.58 19.42 9.57
N HIS A 62 -7.71 19.71 8.28
CA HIS A 62 -8.22 18.77 7.29
C HIS A 62 -7.31 17.55 7.14
N VAL A 63 -6.00 17.77 6.99
CA VAL A 63 -5.03 16.68 6.90
C VAL A 63 -5.04 15.85 8.18
N PHE A 64 -4.98 16.49 9.33
CA PHE A 64 -4.97 15.81 10.63
C PHE A 64 -6.24 14.99 10.88
N LYS A 65 -7.40 15.46 10.40
CA LYS A 65 -8.68 14.71 10.49
C LYS A 65 -8.61 13.35 9.78
N HIS A 66 -7.77 13.20 8.76
CA HIS A 66 -7.64 11.95 8.00
C HIS A 66 -6.44 11.12 8.47
N VAL A 67 -5.29 11.78 8.65
CA VAL A 67 -4.05 11.10 9.03
C VAL A 67 -4.08 10.67 10.50
N GLY A 68 -4.60 11.51 11.40
CA GLY A 68 -4.61 11.25 12.84
C GLY A 68 -5.30 9.94 13.23
N PRO A 69 -6.56 9.69 12.80
CA PRO A 69 -7.24 8.42 13.05
C PRO A 69 -6.52 7.20 12.44
N ALA A 70 -5.90 7.37 11.27
CA ALA A 70 -5.18 6.29 10.61
C ALA A 70 -3.92 5.89 11.39
N VAL A 71 -3.13 6.87 11.81
CA VAL A 71 -1.95 6.69 12.68
C VAL A 71 -2.36 6.03 13.99
N ALA A 72 -3.36 6.57 14.68
CA ALA A 72 -3.81 6.03 15.97
C ALA A 72 -4.25 4.56 15.86
N THR A 73 -5.00 4.21 14.83
CA THR A 73 -5.46 2.83 14.62
C THR A 73 -4.32 1.90 14.19
N SER A 74 -3.36 2.37 13.38
CA SER A 74 -2.21 1.56 13.00
C SER A 74 -1.26 1.30 14.18
N ALA A 75 -1.03 2.30 15.03
CA ALA A 75 -0.28 2.12 16.28
C ALA A 75 -0.97 1.11 17.21
N PHE A 76 -2.29 1.24 17.38
CA PHE A 76 -3.06 0.35 18.24
C PHE A 76 -3.08 -1.09 17.72
N PHE A 77 -3.14 -1.26 16.40
CA PHE A 77 -3.00 -2.55 15.74
C PHE A 77 -1.65 -3.21 16.09
N VAL A 78 -0.53 -2.52 15.86
CA VAL A 78 0.81 -3.08 16.13
C VAL A 78 1.00 -3.38 17.62
N GLY A 79 0.55 -2.48 18.50
CA GLY A 79 0.60 -2.70 19.95
C GLY A 79 -0.23 -3.90 20.40
N THR A 80 -1.43 -4.06 19.84
CA THR A 80 -2.30 -5.21 20.15
C THR A 80 -1.72 -6.51 19.58
N LEU A 81 -1.13 -6.47 18.39
CA LEU A 81 -0.48 -7.62 17.77
C LEU A 81 0.67 -8.13 18.64
N PHE A 82 1.51 -7.22 19.12
CA PHE A 82 2.60 -7.52 20.05
C PHE A 82 2.07 -8.08 21.38
N ALA A 83 1.07 -7.44 21.99
CA ALA A 83 0.49 -7.89 23.25
C ALA A 83 -0.17 -9.28 23.11
N SER A 84 -0.92 -9.51 22.03
CA SER A 84 -1.62 -10.75 21.76
C SER A 84 -0.64 -11.92 21.55
N SER A 85 0.41 -11.70 20.76
CA SER A 85 1.45 -12.71 20.51
C SER A 85 2.26 -13.02 21.79
N HIS A 86 2.56 -12.02 22.60
CA HIS A 86 3.25 -12.21 23.88
C HIS A 86 2.39 -12.97 24.90
N LEU A 87 1.12 -12.59 25.05
CA LEU A 87 0.20 -13.22 26.02
C LEU A 87 -0.16 -14.66 25.66
N ARG A 88 -0.27 -14.98 24.36
CA ARG A 88 -0.65 -16.33 23.91
C ARG A 88 0.54 -17.28 23.81
N GLY A 89 1.78 -16.79 23.94
CA GLY A 89 3.00 -17.58 23.74
C GLY A 89 3.14 -18.16 22.33
N LYS A 90 2.29 -17.74 21.38
CA LYS A 90 2.32 -18.15 19.98
C LYS A 90 2.89 -17.02 19.14
N LYS A 91 4.09 -17.28 18.60
CA LYS A 91 4.92 -16.27 17.94
C LYS A 91 4.32 -15.75 16.63
N ASP A 92 3.77 -16.66 15.82
CA ASP A 92 3.16 -16.35 14.52
C ASP A 92 1.84 -17.14 14.39
N ASP A 93 0.73 -16.44 14.56
CA ASP A 93 -0.62 -17.02 14.49
C ASP A 93 -1.58 -15.99 13.88
N GLU A 94 -2.41 -16.45 12.95
CA GLU A 94 -3.44 -15.65 12.26
C GLU A 94 -4.41 -15.01 13.26
N TRP A 95 -4.69 -15.71 14.36
CA TRP A 95 -5.53 -15.19 15.43
C TRP A 95 -4.95 -13.95 16.12
N ASN A 96 -3.63 -13.78 16.15
CA ASN A 96 -3.03 -12.57 16.70
C ASN A 96 -3.35 -11.35 15.83
N SER A 97 -3.22 -11.51 14.51
CA SER A 97 -3.57 -10.51 13.51
C SER A 97 -5.06 -10.19 13.54
N PHE A 98 -5.92 -11.20 13.65
CA PHE A 98 -7.36 -10.99 13.75
C PHE A 98 -7.73 -10.19 15.00
N ASN A 99 -7.22 -10.56 16.18
CA ASN A 99 -7.47 -9.82 17.42
C ASN A 99 -6.96 -8.36 17.35
N ALA A 100 -5.80 -8.15 16.74
CA ALA A 100 -5.28 -6.81 16.50
C ALA A 100 -6.19 -6.00 15.58
N THR A 101 -6.74 -6.59 14.51
CA THR A 101 -7.71 -5.91 13.63
C THR A 101 -9.02 -5.59 14.34
N LEU A 102 -9.52 -6.50 15.18
CA LEU A 102 -10.73 -6.29 15.98
C LEU A 102 -10.55 -5.11 16.95
N ALA A 103 -9.43 -5.08 17.67
CA ALA A 103 -9.11 -4.02 18.63
C ALA A 103 -8.91 -2.66 17.94
N SER A 104 -8.19 -2.65 16.82
CA SER A 104 -8.00 -1.45 15.99
C SER A 104 -9.33 -0.95 15.39
N GLY A 105 -10.19 -1.86 14.93
CA GLY A 105 -11.52 -1.52 14.43
C GLY A 105 -12.41 -0.90 15.51
N ALA A 106 -12.34 -1.41 16.75
CA ALA A 106 -13.07 -0.84 17.87
C ALA A 106 -12.62 0.59 18.18
N LEU A 107 -11.31 0.86 18.12
CA LEU A 107 -10.76 2.20 18.25
C LEU A 107 -11.22 3.11 17.09
N LEU A 108 -11.19 2.61 15.84
CA LEU A 108 -11.65 3.38 14.69
C LEU A 108 -13.13 3.76 14.82
N HIS A 109 -13.96 2.82 15.28
CA HIS A 109 -15.37 3.07 15.57
C HIS A 109 -15.54 4.14 16.64
N HIS A 110 -14.73 4.14 17.69
CA HIS A 110 -14.77 5.18 18.71
C HIS A 110 -14.40 6.56 18.14
N ILE A 111 -13.42 6.63 17.24
CA ILE A 111 -12.94 7.90 16.66
C ILE A 111 -13.90 8.45 15.59
N ILE A 112 -14.32 7.62 14.63
CA ILE A 112 -15.13 8.05 13.47
C ILE A 112 -16.64 7.91 13.74
N GLY A 113 -17.03 6.97 14.59
CA GLY A 113 -18.43 6.61 14.83
C GLY A 113 -19.01 5.62 13.82
N GLY A 114 -20.21 5.11 14.13
CA GLY A 114 -21.02 4.27 13.26
C GLY A 114 -20.68 2.77 13.34
N PRO A 115 -21.66 1.86 13.54
CA PRO A 115 -21.38 0.42 13.68
C PRO A 115 -20.80 -0.19 12.39
N TRP A 116 -21.16 0.34 11.23
CA TRP A 116 -20.65 -0.13 9.95
C TRP A 116 -19.17 0.16 9.73
N THR A 117 -18.59 1.18 10.38
CA THR A 117 -17.14 1.43 10.29
C THR A 117 -16.36 0.31 10.96
N PHE A 118 -16.81 -0.14 12.14
CA PHE A 118 -16.25 -1.29 12.84
C PHE A 118 -16.31 -2.56 11.98
N VAL A 119 -17.50 -2.89 11.47
CA VAL A 119 -17.73 -4.13 10.71
C VAL A 119 -16.92 -4.14 9.42
N ASN A 120 -16.99 -3.07 8.63
CA ASN A 120 -16.27 -2.99 7.36
C ASN A 120 -14.76 -3.00 7.57
N TYR A 121 -14.25 -2.25 8.56
CA TYR A 121 -12.82 -2.24 8.86
C TYR A 121 -12.34 -3.61 9.31
N THR A 122 -13.00 -4.21 10.29
CA THR A 122 -12.58 -5.51 10.84
C THR A 122 -12.62 -6.60 9.78
N LEU A 123 -13.67 -6.65 8.96
CA LEU A 123 -13.78 -7.66 7.90
C LEU A 123 -12.75 -7.41 6.79
N PHE A 124 -12.70 -6.21 6.23
CA PHE A 124 -11.83 -5.94 5.08
C PHE A 124 -10.35 -5.99 5.48
N VAL A 125 -9.97 -5.25 6.52
CA VAL A 125 -8.59 -5.21 7.01
C VAL A 125 -8.20 -6.53 7.65
N GLY A 126 -9.11 -7.19 8.37
CA GLY A 126 -8.87 -8.53 8.93
C GLY A 126 -8.57 -9.55 7.85
N LEU A 127 -9.37 -9.59 6.77
CA LEU A 127 -9.12 -10.47 5.63
C LEU A 127 -7.78 -10.16 4.96
N CYS A 128 -7.53 -8.89 4.61
CA CYS A 128 -6.27 -8.50 3.98
C CYS A 128 -5.07 -8.85 4.85
N THR A 129 -5.12 -8.56 6.15
CA THR A 129 -4.01 -8.81 7.07
C THR A 129 -3.72 -10.30 7.20
N ASN A 130 -4.75 -11.14 7.30
CA ASN A 130 -4.57 -12.59 7.34
C ASN A 130 -4.00 -13.13 6.02
N LEU A 131 -4.48 -12.63 4.87
CA LEU A 131 -3.93 -13.00 3.56
C LEU A 131 -2.45 -12.62 3.43
N PHE A 132 -2.06 -11.41 3.83
CA PHE A 132 -0.66 -10.98 3.81
C PHE A 132 0.20 -11.79 4.79
N LYS A 133 -0.32 -12.11 5.98
CA LYS A 133 0.38 -12.97 6.96
C LYS A 133 0.56 -14.39 6.43
N GLN A 134 -0.47 -14.99 5.84
CA GLN A 134 -0.37 -16.31 5.20
C GLN A 134 0.59 -16.31 4.02
N SER A 135 0.54 -15.26 3.19
CA SER A 135 1.49 -15.09 2.09
C SER A 135 2.92 -15.03 2.60
N ALA A 136 3.18 -14.33 3.72
CA ALA A 136 4.50 -14.29 4.34
C ALA A 136 4.93 -15.66 4.90
N ILE A 137 4.05 -16.36 5.63
CA ILE A 137 4.35 -17.68 6.23
C ILE A 137 4.59 -18.74 5.14
N ASN A 138 3.77 -18.73 4.09
CA ASN A 138 3.82 -19.73 3.01
C ASN A 138 4.73 -19.31 1.85
N ASN A 139 5.44 -18.18 1.95
CA ASN A 139 6.27 -17.61 0.89
C ASN A 139 5.53 -17.44 -0.46
N TRP A 140 4.24 -17.07 -0.41
CA TRP A 140 3.50 -16.74 -1.63
C TRP A 140 3.93 -15.38 -2.14
N THR A 141 4.38 -15.33 -3.40
CA THR A 141 4.63 -14.07 -4.08
C THR A 141 3.32 -13.47 -4.56
N MET A 142 2.85 -12.39 -3.93
CA MET A 142 1.65 -11.65 -4.37
C MET A 142 1.81 -11.05 -5.78
N ILE A 143 3.06 -10.81 -6.17
CA ILE A 143 3.44 -10.38 -7.51
C ILE A 143 4.60 -11.26 -7.93
N ASP A 144 4.45 -11.91 -9.09
CA ASP A 144 5.51 -12.72 -9.68
C ASP A 144 6.74 -11.84 -9.94
N GLN A 145 7.76 -12.07 -9.12
CA GLN A 145 9.02 -11.33 -9.17
C GLN A 145 9.81 -11.66 -10.43
N GLU A 146 9.65 -12.88 -10.98
CA GLU A 146 10.26 -13.27 -12.23
C GLU A 146 9.56 -12.58 -13.39
N ALA A 147 8.22 -12.54 -13.42
CA ALA A 147 7.47 -11.75 -14.40
C ALA A 147 7.83 -10.25 -14.32
N LEU A 148 8.00 -9.67 -13.13
CA LEU A 148 8.45 -8.28 -12.98
C LEU A 148 9.88 -8.07 -13.48
N LYS A 149 10.82 -8.97 -13.14
CA LYS A 149 12.20 -8.90 -13.63
C LYS A 149 12.28 -9.09 -15.14
N ASN A 150 11.43 -9.95 -15.71
CA ASN A 150 11.33 -10.18 -17.13
C ASN A 150 10.60 -9.04 -17.87
N ALA A 151 9.68 -8.33 -17.19
CA ALA A 151 9.06 -7.11 -17.70
C ALA A 151 9.97 -5.87 -17.57
N GLN A 152 10.88 -5.88 -16.58
CA GLN A 152 11.93 -4.88 -16.37
C GLN A 152 13.21 -5.17 -17.14
N ALA A 153 13.37 -6.39 -17.68
CA ALA A 153 14.33 -6.61 -18.75
C ALA A 153 13.97 -5.56 -19.81
N PRO A 154 14.89 -4.65 -20.18
CA PRO A 154 14.60 -3.73 -21.24
C PRO A 154 14.13 -4.61 -22.40
N ALA A 155 12.88 -4.44 -22.82
CA ALA A 155 12.48 -4.98 -24.11
C ALA A 155 13.64 -4.63 -25.04
N PRO A 156 14.24 -5.60 -25.76
CA PRO A 156 15.29 -5.26 -26.70
C PRO A 156 14.77 -4.07 -27.49
N LEU A 157 15.54 -2.98 -27.54
CA LEU A 157 15.19 -1.73 -28.24
C LEU A 157 15.12 -1.94 -29.77
N THR A 158 14.67 -3.12 -30.21
CA THR A 158 14.63 -3.64 -31.57
C THR A 158 13.26 -4.24 -31.90
N GLY A 159 12.19 -3.87 -31.18
CA GLY A 159 10.80 -4.19 -31.51
C GLY A 159 10.00 -2.95 -31.90
N PRO A 160 9.04 -3.03 -32.84
CA PRO A 160 8.40 -1.87 -33.49
C PRO A 160 7.41 -1.09 -32.59
N TYR A 161 7.38 -1.39 -31.29
CA TYR A 161 6.45 -0.80 -30.33
C TYR A 161 7.21 0.12 -29.36
N PHE A 162 7.80 1.18 -29.89
CA PHE A 162 8.11 2.34 -29.06
C PHE A 162 6.77 2.91 -28.56
N PHE A 163 6.55 2.88 -27.24
CA PHE A 163 5.50 3.66 -26.63
C PHE A 163 5.80 5.13 -26.88
N ASP A 164 5.09 5.72 -27.83
CA ASP A 164 5.11 7.15 -28.08
C ASP A 164 4.29 7.84 -26.97
N TRP A 165 4.98 8.56 -26.08
CA TRP A 165 4.38 9.33 -24.99
C TRP A 165 3.93 10.73 -25.45
N SER A 166 3.98 11.01 -26.75
CA SER A 166 3.42 12.23 -27.30
C SER A 166 1.88 12.21 -27.15
N VAL A 167 1.32 13.33 -26.69
CA VAL A 167 -0.10 13.46 -26.33
C VAL A 167 -1.04 13.31 -27.55
N ARG A 168 -0.52 13.23 -28.77
CA ARG A 168 -1.30 12.98 -29.98
C ARG A 168 -0.60 11.94 -30.86
N LYS A 169 -1.20 10.76 -30.99
CA LYS A 169 -0.92 9.86 -32.12
C LYS A 169 -1.35 10.56 -33.40
N GLU A 170 -0.40 11.03 -34.21
CA GLU A 170 -0.68 11.45 -35.57
C GLU A 170 -0.96 10.20 -36.41
N TYR A 171 -2.24 9.95 -36.71
CA TYR A 171 -2.61 8.93 -37.68
C TYR A 171 -2.21 9.41 -39.08
N PRO A 172 -1.69 8.52 -39.95
CA PRO A 172 -1.41 8.89 -41.33
C PRO A 172 -2.70 9.41 -41.98
N PRO A 173 -2.62 10.48 -42.80
CA PRO A 173 -3.80 11.23 -43.24
C PRO A 173 -4.76 10.46 -44.16
N LYS A 174 -4.44 9.21 -44.52
CA LYS A 174 -5.31 8.32 -45.30
C LYS A 174 -5.15 6.87 -44.85
N TRP A 175 -6.26 6.14 -44.81
CA TRP A 175 -6.29 4.70 -44.61
C TRP A 175 -5.54 4.02 -45.75
N VAL A 176 -4.37 3.45 -45.44
CA VAL A 176 -3.63 2.59 -46.36
C VAL A 176 -4.12 1.17 -46.11
N ASN A 177 -4.48 0.45 -47.18
CA ASN A 177 -4.92 -0.93 -47.08
C ASN A 177 -3.75 -1.81 -46.63
N ALA A 178 -4.04 -2.80 -45.79
CA ALA A 178 -3.03 -3.68 -45.18
C ALA A 178 -2.12 -4.36 -46.23
N ASP A 179 -2.68 -4.67 -47.40
CA ASP A 179 -2.01 -5.36 -48.51
C ASP A 179 -0.83 -4.55 -49.10
N ASP A 180 -0.88 -3.21 -49.01
CA ASP A 180 0.19 -2.33 -49.50
C ASP A 180 1.38 -2.28 -48.54
N LEU A 181 1.17 -2.61 -47.26
CA LEU A 181 2.23 -2.67 -46.25
C LEU A 181 3.06 -3.96 -46.34
N GLU A 182 2.46 -5.06 -46.80
CA GLU A 182 3.17 -6.33 -46.98
C GLU A 182 4.10 -6.33 -48.19
N LYS A 183 3.69 -5.70 -49.31
CA LYS A 183 4.52 -5.61 -50.53
C LYS A 183 5.81 -4.80 -50.35
N ASN A 184 5.85 -3.88 -49.40
CA ASN A 184 7.06 -3.10 -49.11
C ASN A 184 8.07 -3.85 -48.23
N LYS A 185 7.67 -4.96 -47.57
CA LYS A 185 8.58 -5.78 -46.77
C LYS A 185 9.38 -6.79 -47.58
N THR A 186 8.94 -7.13 -48.79
CA THR A 186 9.60 -8.12 -49.66
C THR A 186 10.63 -7.53 -50.62
N ASN A 187 10.77 -6.19 -50.66
CA ASN A 187 11.73 -5.49 -51.52
C ASN A 187 12.90 -4.83 -50.74
N GLN A 188 13.16 -5.27 -49.51
CA GLN A 188 14.38 -4.96 -48.74
C GLN A 188 15.06 -6.26 -48.33
#